data_AF-A0A372QSC5-F1
#
_entry.id   AF-A0A372QSC5-F1
#
_cell.length_a   1.000
_cell.length_b   1.000
_cell.length_c   1.000
_cell.angle_alpha   90.00
_cell.angle_beta   90.00
_cell.angle_gamma   90.00
#
_symmetry.space_group_name_H-M   'P 1'
#
loop_
_entity.id
_entity.type
_entity.pdbx_description
1 polymer ?
#
loop_
_entity_poly.entity_id
_entity_poly.type
_entity_poly.pdbx_seq_one_letter_code
_entity_poly.pdbx_strand_id
1 'polypeptide(L)'
;MVKTYLEGFFLAGNVNKTDRMSAKEMVMQLKNLAEEGEIQESEVPEVKTVEGWITRYSASLRKEAAEKRVLRETNKRLENESNNVFKVEEKWFYN
;
A
#
# COMPACT_ATOMS: atom_id res chain seq x y z
N MET A 1 -12.91 4.48 -12.58
CA MET A 1 -13.23 5.61 -11.67
C MET A 1 -13.39 5.13 -10.22
N VAL A 2 -14.29 4.17 -9.96
CA VAL A 2 -14.60 3.65 -8.60
C VAL A 2 -13.40 3.12 -7.81
N LYS A 3 -12.45 2.44 -8.46
CA LYS A 3 -11.24 1.92 -7.78
C LYS A 3 -10.45 3.04 -7.09
N THR A 4 -10.28 4.19 -7.74
CA THR A 4 -9.52 5.33 -7.19
C THR A 4 -10.20 5.90 -5.94
N TYR A 5 -11.53 5.97 -5.93
CA TYR A 5 -12.30 6.37 -4.74
C TYR A 5 -12.15 5.37 -3.60
N LEU A 6 -12.24 4.06 -3.88
CA LEU A 6 -12.01 3.02 -2.88
C LEU A 6 -10.60 3.11 -2.25
N GLU A 7 -9.57 3.35 -3.07
CA GLU A 7 -8.20 3.56 -2.59
C GLU A 7 -8.11 4.82 -1.72
N GLY A 8 -8.70 5.94 -2.15
CA GLY A 8 -8.73 7.19 -1.38
C GLY A 8 -9.38 7.05 -0.01
N PHE A 9 -10.59 6.48 0.04
CA PHE A 9 -11.33 6.24 1.29
C PHE A 9 -10.55 5.31 2.24
N PHE A 10 -9.96 4.24 1.70
CA PHE A 10 -9.20 3.29 2.50
C PHE A 10 -7.91 3.91 3.07
N LEU A 11 -7.19 4.68 2.24
CA LEU A 11 -5.93 5.31 2.64
C LEU A 11 -6.14 6.44 3.66
N ALA A 12 -7.24 7.20 3.57
CA ALA A 12 -7.60 8.18 4.59
C ALA A 12 -7.66 7.53 5.99
N GLY A 13 -8.34 6.39 6.11
CA GLY A 13 -8.41 5.59 7.34
C GLY A 13 -7.09 4.97 7.81
N ASN A 14 -6.09 4.85 6.93
CA ASN A 14 -4.73 4.43 7.29
C ASN A 14 -3.88 5.59 7.79
N VAL A 15 -4.06 6.79 7.26
CA VAL A 15 -3.41 8.02 7.74
C VAL A 15 -3.98 8.43 9.09
N ASN A 16 -5.30 8.44 9.20
CA ASN A 16 -6.01 8.82 10.41
C ASN A 16 -7.12 7.82 10.73
N LYS A 17 -7.05 7.20 11.92
CA LYS A 17 -8.00 6.16 12.33
C LYS A 17 -9.43 6.68 12.50
N THR A 18 -9.63 7.97 12.76
CA THR A 18 -10.98 8.56 12.86
C THR A 18 -11.69 8.61 11.52
N ASP A 19 -10.93 8.59 10.42
CA ASP A 19 -11.45 8.70 9.06
C ASP A 19 -11.64 7.31 8.42
N ARG A 20 -11.48 6.24 9.20
CA ARG A 20 -11.63 4.88 8.72
C ARG A 20 -13.09 4.57 8.43
N MET A 21 -13.36 4.27 7.17
CA MET A 21 -14.66 3.82 6.70
C MET A 21 -14.77 2.29 6.72
N SER A 22 -15.91 1.80 7.16
CA SER A 22 -16.40 0.44 6.89
C SER A 22 -16.77 0.28 5.41
N ALA A 23 -16.89 -0.97 4.95
CA ALA A 23 -17.33 -1.25 3.58
C ALA A 23 -18.72 -0.63 3.28
N LYS A 24 -19.62 -0.61 4.27
CA LYS A 24 -20.94 0.00 4.14
C LYS A 24 -20.86 1.51 3.94
N GLU A 25 -20.00 2.20 4.70
CA GLU A 25 -19.78 3.64 4.55
C GLU A 25 -19.14 3.97 3.20
N MET A 26 -18.18 3.18 2.73
CA MET A 26 -17.60 3.36 1.40
C MET A 26 -18.64 3.22 0.29
N VAL A 27 -19.53 2.21 0.38
CA VAL A 27 -20.64 2.08 -0.60
C VAL A 27 -21.59 3.27 -0.52
N MET A 28 -21.89 3.77 0.68
CA MET A 28 -22.74 4.96 0.84
C MET A 28 -22.10 6.20 0.19
N GLN A 29 -20.80 6.41 0.37
CA GLN A 29 -20.08 7.50 -0.29
C GLN A 29 -20.07 7.34 -1.82
N LEU A 30 -19.91 6.12 -2.33
CA LEU A 30 -20.00 5.85 -3.77
C LEU A 30 -21.40 6.13 -4.32
N LYS A 31 -22.46 5.87 -3.55
CA LYS A 31 -23.82 6.24 -3.96
C LYS A 31 -24.00 7.75 -4.06
N ASN A 32 -23.50 8.51 -3.10
CA ASN A 32 -23.54 9.98 -3.17
C ASN A 32 -22.80 10.48 -4.43
N LEU A 33 -21.63 9.92 -4.74
CA LEU A 33 -20.89 10.25 -5.96
C LEU A 33 -21.67 9.89 -7.25
N ALA A 34 -22.45 8.80 -7.23
CA ALA A 34 -23.31 8.44 -8.35
C ALA A 34 -24.49 9.42 -8.51
N GLU A 35 -25.09 9.85 -7.40
CA GLU A 35 -26.15 10.86 -7.37
C GLU A 35 -25.66 12.22 -7.88
N GLU A 36 -24.40 12.57 -7.60
CA GLU A 36 -23.72 13.78 -8.09
C GLU A 36 -23.26 13.66 -9.56
N GLY A 37 -23.35 12.46 -10.16
CA GLY A 37 -22.95 12.19 -11.54
C GLY A 37 -21.44 12.02 -11.76
N GLU A 38 -20.65 11.92 -10.68
CA GLU A 38 -19.20 11.70 -10.72
C GLU A 38 -18.84 10.27 -11.16
N ILE A 39 -19.75 9.31 -10.91
CA ILE A 39 -19.66 7.93 -11.39
C ILE A 39 -21.04 7.46 -11.86
N GLN A 40 -21.10 6.35 -12.61
CA GLN A 40 -22.38 5.75 -12.97
C GLN A 40 -22.94 4.92 -11.81
N GLU A 41 -24.26 4.91 -11.62
CA GLU A 41 -24.92 4.09 -10.60
C GLU A 41 -24.59 2.59 -10.77
N SER A 42 -24.47 2.14 -12.03
CA SER A 42 -24.08 0.76 -12.36
C SER A 42 -22.64 0.41 -11.97
N GLU A 43 -21.79 1.39 -11.69
CA GLU A 43 -20.43 1.16 -11.20
C GLU A 43 -20.37 1.01 -9.68
N VAL A 44 -21.45 1.32 -8.93
CA VAL A 44 -21.48 1.20 -7.47
C VAL A 44 -21.46 -0.28 -7.08
N PRO A 45 -20.40 -0.77 -6.42
CA PRO A 45 -20.30 -2.18 -6.04
C PRO A 45 -21.17 -2.48 -4.83
N GLU A 46 -21.58 -3.74 -4.70
CA GLU A 46 -22.19 -4.24 -3.47
C GLU A 46 -21.20 -4.19 -2.29
N VAL A 47 -21.75 -4.09 -1.07
CA VAL A 47 -20.96 -4.07 0.17
C VAL A 47 -20.02 -5.27 0.27
N LYS A 48 -20.49 -6.48 -0.07
CA LYS A 48 -19.68 -7.71 -0.04
C LYS A 48 -18.48 -7.65 -1.00
N THR A 49 -18.66 -6.99 -2.14
CA THR A 49 -17.57 -6.77 -3.11
C THR A 49 -16.51 -5.84 -2.53
N VAL A 50 -16.95 -4.78 -1.83
CA VAL A 50 -16.04 -3.85 -1.14
C VAL A 50 -15.31 -4.53 0.03
N GLU A 51 -15.98 -5.36 0.83
CA GLU A 51 -15.33 -6.15 1.90
C GLU A 51 -14.23 -7.07 1.36
N GLY A 52 -14.54 -7.79 0.27
CA GLY A 52 -13.57 -8.64 -0.41
C GLY A 52 -12.41 -7.83 -0.99
N TRP A 53 -12.68 -6.64 -1.52
CA TRP A 53 -11.66 -5.73 -2.03
C TRP A 53 -10.75 -5.21 -0.90
N ILE A 54 -11.31 -4.73 0.23
CA ILE A 54 -10.57 -4.26 1.41
C ILE A 54 -9.63 -5.36 1.92
N THR A 55 -10.11 -6.60 2.00
CA THR A 55 -9.31 -7.73 2.48
C THR A 55 -8.10 -7.97 1.58
N ARG A 56 -8.31 -8.00 0.25
CA ARG A 56 -7.24 -8.20 -0.74
C ARG A 56 -6.26 -7.03 -0.75
N TYR A 57 -6.76 -5.80 -0.72
CA TYR A 57 -5.93 -4.59 -0.76
C TYR A 57 -5.08 -4.45 0.52
N SER A 58 -5.66 -4.75 1.69
CA SER A 58 -4.92 -4.82 2.95
C SER A 58 -3.82 -5.89 2.93
N ALA A 59 -4.07 -7.03 2.29
CA ALA A 59 -3.07 -8.08 2.13
C ALA A 59 -1.94 -7.65 1.17
N SER A 60 -2.27 -6.98 0.06
CA SER A 60 -1.25 -6.50 -0.89
C SER A 60 -0.33 -5.44 -0.27
N LEU A 61 -0.88 -4.49 0.50
CA LEU A 61 -0.05 -3.49 1.19
C LEU A 61 0.90 -4.11 2.22
N ARG A 62 0.43 -5.12 2.97
CA ARG A 62 1.29 -5.86 3.91
C ARG A 62 2.39 -6.62 3.18
N LYS A 63 2.06 -7.26 2.07
CA LYS A 63 3.04 -7.96 1.22
C LYS A 63 4.10 -7.00 0.68
N GLU A 64 3.68 -5.88 0.10
CA GLU A 64 4.58 -4.85 -0.42
C GLU A 64 5.49 -4.27 0.67
N ALA A 65 4.95 -4.01 1.86
CA ALA A 65 5.73 -3.54 2.99
C ALA A 65 6.77 -4.57 3.45
N ALA A 66 6.43 -5.87 3.43
CA ALA A 66 7.37 -6.95 3.76
C ALA A 66 8.48 -7.06 2.70
N GLU A 67 8.14 -7.03 1.41
CA GLU A 67 9.10 -7.07 0.30
C GLU A 67 10.07 -5.88 0.37
N LYS A 68 9.56 -4.67 0.62
CA LYS A 68 10.39 -3.47 0.82
C LYS A 68 11.35 -3.60 2.00
N ARG A 69 10.94 -4.25 3.10
CA ARG A 69 11.84 -4.50 4.25
C ARG A 69 12.95 -5.47 3.89
N VAL A 70 12.63 -6.58 3.22
CA VAL A 70 13.63 -7.56 2.78
C VAL A 70 14.62 -6.93 1.83
N LEU A 71 14.14 -6.18 0.82
CA LEU A 71 15.00 -5.49 -0.14
C LEU A 71 15.97 -4.51 0.54
N ARG A 72 15.46 -3.70 1.48
CA ARG A 72 16.31 -2.76 2.25
C ARG A 72 17.39 -3.48 3.05
N GLU A 73 17.04 -4.58 3.70
CA GLU A 73 18.01 -5.36 4.49
C GLU A 73 19.06 -6.03 3.60
N THR A 74 18.65 -6.56 2.45
CA THR A 74 19.58 -7.13 1.46
C THR A 74 20.55 -6.06 0.93
N ASN A 75 20.06 -4.88 0.55
CA ASN A 75 20.92 -3.79 0.07
C ASN A 75 21.95 -3.37 1.14
N LYS A 76 21.50 -3.22 2.40
CA LYS A 76 22.39 -2.89 3.52
C LYS A 76 23.47 -3.94 3.74
N ARG A 77 23.16 -5.24 3.58
CA ARG A 77 24.14 -6.31 3.66
C ARG A 77 25.19 -6.22 2.55
N LEU A 78 24.75 -6.03 1.30
CA LEU A 78 25.65 -5.92 0.14
C LEU A 78 26.59 -4.69 0.25
N GLU A 79 26.09 -3.57 0.76
CA GLU A 79 26.90 -2.37 1.02
C GLU A 79 27.97 -2.66 2.09
N ASN A 80 27.61 -3.33 3.18
CA ASN A 80 28.55 -3.68 4.25
C ASN A 80 29.63 -4.67 3.76
N GLU A 81 29.26 -5.66 2.96
CA GLU A 81 30.18 -6.62 2.36
C GLU A 81 31.18 -5.92 1.42
N SER A 82 30.68 -5.03 0.55
CA SER A 82 31.50 -4.26 -0.39
C SER A 82 32.51 -3.36 0.34
N ASN A 83 32.06 -2.66 1.39
CA ASN A 83 32.92 -1.83 2.23
C ASN A 83 33.99 -2.64 2.96
N ASN A 84 33.67 -3.87 3.39
CA ASN A 84 34.62 -4.76 4.04
C ASN A 84 35.68 -5.27 3.06
N VAL A 85 35.29 -5.67 1.85
CA VAL A 85 36.23 -6.10 0.79
C VAL A 85 37.22 -4.97 0.46
N PHE A 86 36.72 -3.76 0.21
CA PHE A 86 37.59 -2.61 -0.07
C PHE A 86 38.59 -2.35 1.06
N LYS A 87 38.15 -2.41 2.33
CA LYS A 87 39.02 -2.23 3.50
C LYS A 87 40.07 -3.34 3.64
N VAL A 88 39.73 -4.57 3.27
CA VAL A 88 40.69 -5.68 3.26
C VAL A 88 41.73 -5.46 2.17
N GLU A 89 41.30 -5.15 0.94
CA GLU A 89 42.20 -4.86 -0.18
C GLU A 89 43.13 -3.68 0.13
N GLU A 90 42.61 -2.58 0.66
CA GLU A 90 43.39 -1.40 1.05
C GLU A 90 44.53 -1.78 2.03
N LYS A 91 44.22 -2.61 3.04
CA LYS A 91 45.24 -3.11 3.99
C LYS A 91 46.33 -3.97 3.34
N TRP A 92 46.04 -4.67 2.25
CA TRP A 92 47.04 -5.45 1.51
C TRP A 92 47.95 -4.57 0.66
N PHE A 93 47.48 -3.40 0.20
CA PHE A 93 48.28 -2.49 -0.62
C PHE A 93 49.25 -1.61 0.19
N TYR A 94 48.97 -1.35 1.46
CA TYR A 94 49.77 -0.45 2.31
C TYR A 94 50.64 -1.16 3.37
N ASN A 95 50.79 -2.49 3.30
CA ASN A 95 51.74 -3.30 4.08
C ASN A 95 52.82 -3.88 3.17
#